data_AF-A0A6C0LPG9-F1
#
_entry.id   AF-A0A6C0LPG9-F1
#
_cell.length_a   1.000
_cell.length_b   1.000
_cell.length_c   1.000
_cell.angle_alpha   90.00
_cell.angle_beta   90.00
_cell.angle_gamma   90.00
#
_symmetry.space_group_name_H-M   'P 1'
#
loop_
_entity.id
_entity.type
_entity.pdbx_description
1 polymer ?
#
loop_
_entity_poly.entity_id
_entity_poly.type
_entity_poly.pdbx_seq_one_letter_code
_entity_poly.pdbx_strand_id
1 'polypeptide(L)'
;MPTLPPPQPKKKVVFLQNFNKMYDATVALHECITIKCKKEEEQSKKSKYIVEKEKLMLDFTKRMKDNNERYKKDRVRGDIEFGKYYMKSIKANADVDIKIIEEKYHNELINCQLKGCYNQSLHMLNLTIENILTSNDENTELYKLASKYKTIFETNKLTANDINTFEIDKRKIELKSYLVKLQIDMMKLKKKLRS
;
A
#
# COMPACT_ATOMS: atom_id res chain seq x y z
N MET A 1 -48.02 4.16 -4.36
CA MET A 1 -46.91 4.51 -5.27
C MET A 1 -45.69 3.68 -4.85
N PRO A 2 -45.03 2.94 -5.75
CA PRO A 2 -43.78 2.29 -5.42
C PRO A 2 -42.69 3.37 -5.26
N THR A 3 -42.14 3.46 -4.05
CA THR A 3 -40.98 4.30 -3.73
C THR A 3 -39.77 3.80 -4.49
N LEU A 4 -39.25 4.63 -5.41
CA LEU A 4 -37.96 4.40 -6.04
C LEU A 4 -36.87 4.35 -4.97
N PRO A 5 -35.89 3.43 -5.09
CA PRO A 5 -34.75 3.40 -4.18
C PRO A 5 -33.98 4.73 -4.27
N PRO A 6 -33.42 5.23 -3.15
CA PRO A 6 -32.69 6.49 -3.15
C PRO A 6 -31.52 6.41 -4.15
N PRO A 7 -31.23 7.50 -4.89
CA PRO A 7 -30.16 7.52 -5.87
C PRO A 7 -28.83 7.20 -5.20
N GLN A 8 -28.15 6.17 -5.68
CA GLN A 8 -26.83 5.81 -5.19
C GLN A 8 -25.85 6.98 -5.41
N PRO A 9 -25.03 7.34 -4.42
CA PRO A 9 -24.08 8.44 -4.56
C PRO A 9 -23.10 8.19 -5.71
N LYS A 10 -22.83 9.24 -6.50
CA LYS A 10 -21.88 9.18 -7.62
C LYS A 10 -20.50 8.73 -7.12
N LYS A 11 -19.83 7.82 -7.84
CA LYS A 11 -18.51 7.22 -7.47
C LYS A 11 -17.45 8.23 -6.96
N LYS A 12 -17.41 9.45 -7.50
CA LYS A 12 -16.48 10.51 -7.05
C LYS A 12 -16.72 10.99 -5.61
N VAL A 13 -17.98 11.06 -5.18
CA VAL A 13 -18.36 11.50 -3.82
C VAL A 13 -17.94 10.45 -2.79
N VAL A 14 -18.12 9.16 -3.11
CA VAL A 14 -17.70 8.03 -2.26
C VAL A 14 -16.18 8.00 -2.09
N PHE A 15 -15.42 8.26 -3.15
CA PHE A 15 -13.96 8.34 -3.08
C PHE A 15 -13.45 9.42 -2.13
N LEU A 16 -13.97 10.65 -2.25
CA LEU A 16 -13.59 11.79 -1.39
C LEU A 16 -13.96 11.54 0.10
N GLN A 17 -15.13 10.95 0.36
CA GLN A 17 -15.54 10.60 1.71
C GLN A 17 -14.63 9.55 2.35
N ASN A 18 -14.24 8.51 1.60
CA ASN A 18 -13.32 7.48 2.10
C ASN A 18 -11.91 8.02 2.32
N PHE A 19 -11.45 8.93 1.46
CA PHE A 19 -10.17 9.60 1.64
C PHE A 19 -10.12 10.41 2.94
N ASN A 20 -11.13 11.24 3.22
CA ASN A 20 -11.18 12.04 4.44
C ASN A 20 -11.20 11.16 5.70
N LYS A 21 -12.01 10.08 5.71
CA LYS A 21 -12.05 9.13 6.83
C LYS A 21 -10.68 8.49 7.10
N MET A 22 -9.98 8.06 6.04
CA MET A 22 -8.64 7.50 6.15
C MET A 22 -7.63 8.53 6.66
N TYR A 23 -7.72 9.77 6.18
CA TYR A 23 -6.85 10.86 6.63
C TYR A 23 -7.04 11.13 8.12
N ASP A 24 -8.27 11.33 8.58
CA ASP A 24 -8.58 11.60 9.99
C ASP A 24 -8.14 10.45 10.90
N ALA A 25 -8.38 9.20 10.49
CA ALA A 25 -7.92 8.02 11.21
C ALA A 25 -6.38 7.93 11.28
N THR A 26 -5.70 8.29 10.19
CA THR A 26 -4.23 8.34 10.15
C THR A 26 -3.68 9.38 11.11
N VAL A 27 -4.27 10.59 11.14
CA VAL A 27 -3.88 11.66 12.06
C VAL A 27 -4.08 11.21 13.51
N ALA A 28 -5.26 10.69 13.86
CA ALA A 28 -5.56 10.22 15.22
C ALA A 28 -4.63 9.09 15.68
N LEU A 29 -4.30 8.14 14.79
CA LEU A 29 -3.33 7.09 15.09
C LEU A 29 -1.93 7.66 15.28
N HIS A 30 -1.50 8.59 14.42
CA HIS A 30 -0.20 9.23 14.52
C HIS A 30 -0.05 10.03 15.82
N GLU A 31 -1.05 10.83 16.20
CA GLU A 31 -1.09 11.54 17.48
C GLU A 31 -0.98 10.57 18.66
N CYS A 32 -1.71 9.45 18.63
CA CYS A 32 -1.59 8.46 19.68
C CYS A 32 -0.18 7.85 19.76
N ILE A 33 0.41 7.48 18.62
CA ILE A 33 1.76 6.90 18.54
C ILE A 33 2.79 7.89 19.08
N THR A 34 2.74 9.15 18.66
CA THR A 34 3.71 10.18 19.06
C THR A 34 3.64 10.51 20.55
N ILE A 35 2.48 10.29 21.19
CA ILE A 35 2.31 10.48 22.64
C ILE A 35 2.70 9.21 23.41
N LYS A 36 2.23 8.03 22.99
CA LYS A 36 2.29 6.80 23.79
C LYS A 36 3.38 5.81 23.37
N CYS A 37 3.85 5.90 22.13
CA CYS A 37 4.79 4.97 21.51
C CYS A 37 5.99 5.69 20.86
N LYS A 38 6.28 6.92 21.31
CA LYS A 38 7.31 7.79 20.73
C LYS A 38 8.67 7.10 20.64
N LYS A 39 9.07 6.39 21.70
CA LYS A 39 10.37 5.73 21.77
C LYS A 39 10.48 4.63 20.71
N GLU A 40 9.47 3.77 20.61
CA GLU A 40 9.40 2.69 19.64
C GLU A 40 9.32 3.24 18.21
N GLU A 41 8.61 4.36 18.01
CA GLU A 41 8.55 5.07 16.73
C GLU A 41 9.91 5.64 16.31
N GLU A 42 10.64 6.28 17.22
CA GLU A 42 11.98 6.79 16.96
C GLU A 42 13.01 5.68 16.72
N GLN A 43 12.84 4.52 17.35
CA GLN A 43 13.68 3.35 17.13
C GLN A 43 13.41 2.69 15.78
N SER A 44 12.14 2.54 15.40
CA SER A 44 11.78 1.94 14.11
C SER A 44 12.34 2.75 12.94
N LYS A 45 12.35 4.09 13.05
CA LYS A 45 12.95 5.02 12.07
C LYS A 45 14.46 4.82 11.84
N LYS A 46 15.18 4.19 12.77
CA LYS A 46 16.62 3.90 12.65
C LYS A 46 16.92 2.59 11.90
N SER A 47 15.89 1.90 11.42
CA SER A 47 16.05 0.71 10.60
C SER A 47 16.97 0.96 9.40
N LYS A 48 17.93 0.06 9.19
CA LYS A 48 18.77 0.09 7.99
C LYS A 48 17.94 -0.08 6.70
N TYR A 49 16.80 -0.75 6.77
CA TYR A 49 15.91 -0.96 5.64
C TYR A 49 15.09 0.30 5.31
N ILE A 50 14.79 1.16 6.29
CA ILE A 50 14.24 2.49 6.00
C ILE A 50 15.25 3.32 5.20
N VAL A 51 16.53 3.31 5.59
CA VAL A 51 17.59 3.98 4.83
C VAL A 51 17.76 3.37 3.43
N GLU A 52 17.65 2.04 3.29
CA GLU A 52 17.66 1.37 1.99
C GLU A 52 16.47 1.80 1.11
N LYS A 53 15.28 1.91 1.69
CA LYS A 53 14.06 2.36 1.01
C LYS A 53 14.19 3.81 0.50
N GLU A 54 14.76 4.70 1.30
CA GLU A 54 15.03 6.08 0.89
C GLU A 54 16.00 6.15 -0.30
N LYS A 55 17.06 5.33 -0.29
CA LYS A 55 18.00 5.23 -1.41
C LYS A 55 17.31 4.75 -2.68
N LEU A 56 16.46 3.72 -2.59
CA LEU A 56 15.69 3.22 -3.73
C LEU A 56 14.77 4.31 -4.32
N MET A 57 14.15 5.14 -3.49
CA MET A 57 13.31 6.27 -3.92
C MET A 57 14.11 7.37 -4.62
N LEU A 58 15.29 7.70 -4.11
CA LEU A 58 16.20 8.68 -4.73
C LEU A 58 16.70 8.18 -6.09
N ASP A 59 17.14 6.92 -6.16
CA ASP A 59 17.58 6.28 -7.41
C ASP A 59 16.45 6.22 -8.45
N PHE A 60 15.22 5.94 -7.99
CA PHE A 60 14.04 5.95 -8.84
C PHE A 60 13.76 7.33 -9.44
N THR A 61 13.78 8.37 -8.59
CA THR A 61 13.55 9.75 -9.02
C THR A 61 14.61 10.22 -10.02
N LYS A 62 15.88 9.90 -9.77
CA LYS A 62 16.99 10.21 -10.69
C LYS A 62 16.79 9.54 -12.05
N ARG A 63 16.52 8.24 -12.06
CA ARG A 63 16.34 7.48 -13.31
C ARG A 63 15.09 7.89 -14.09
N MET A 64 14.02 8.31 -13.40
CA MET A 64 12.85 8.89 -14.06
C MET A 64 13.24 10.16 -14.83
N LYS A 65 14.01 11.07 -14.22
CA LYS A 65 14.53 12.28 -14.89
C LYS A 65 15.44 11.92 -16.07
N ASP A 66 16.41 11.05 -15.85
CA ASP A 66 17.37 10.63 -16.89
C ASP A 66 16.66 9.99 -18.10
N ASN A 67 15.64 9.15 -17.84
CA ASN A 67 14.85 8.52 -18.90
C ASN A 67 14.03 9.55 -19.68
N ASN A 68 13.40 10.50 -18.99
CA ASN A 68 12.61 11.56 -19.63
C ASN A 68 13.46 12.45 -20.54
N GLU A 69 14.69 12.76 -20.14
CA GLU A 69 15.60 13.55 -20.96
C GLU A 69 16.13 12.73 -22.15
N ARG A 70 16.61 11.50 -21.90
CA ARG A 70 17.18 10.63 -22.93
C ARG A 70 16.19 10.29 -24.05
N TYR A 71 14.93 10.07 -23.71
CA TYR A 71 13.89 9.64 -24.65
C TYR A 71 12.87 10.74 -24.93
N LYS A 72 13.23 12.02 -24.77
CA LYS A 72 12.35 13.17 -24.98
C LYS A 72 11.68 13.19 -26.36
N LYS A 73 12.38 12.70 -27.39
CA LYS A 73 11.90 12.61 -28.79
C LYS A 73 11.35 11.24 -29.19
N ASP A 74 11.52 10.21 -28.36
CA ASP A 74 11.05 8.84 -28.63
C ASP A 74 10.35 8.28 -27.38
N ARG A 75 9.13 8.77 -27.15
CA ARG A 75 8.36 8.48 -25.94
C ARG A 75 8.04 6.99 -25.80
N VAL A 76 7.72 6.29 -26.89
CA VAL A 76 7.38 4.86 -26.85
C VAL A 76 8.58 4.04 -26.38
N ARG A 77 9.79 4.32 -26.90
CA ARG A 77 11.01 3.66 -26.42
C ARG A 77 11.31 4.04 -24.98
N GLY A 78 11.12 5.32 -24.62
CA GLY A 78 11.26 5.80 -23.25
C GLY A 78 10.36 5.08 -22.25
N ASP A 79 9.09 4.86 -22.60
CA ASP A 79 8.13 4.16 -21.74
C ASP A 79 8.50 2.69 -21.57
N ILE A 80 9.03 2.04 -22.62
CA ILE A 80 9.49 0.64 -22.55
C ILE A 80 10.70 0.51 -21.63
N GLU A 81 11.71 1.38 -21.77
CA GLU A 81 12.90 1.34 -20.92
C GLU A 81 12.57 1.72 -19.47
N PHE A 82 11.72 2.73 -19.27
CA PHE A 82 11.22 3.07 -17.95
C PHE A 82 10.43 1.92 -17.33
N GLY A 83 9.56 1.25 -18.10
CA GLY A 83 8.79 0.10 -17.62
C GLY A 83 9.68 -1.04 -17.10
N LYS A 84 10.77 -1.38 -17.81
CA LYS A 84 11.74 -2.39 -17.35
C LYS A 84 12.36 -1.99 -16.01
N TYR A 85 12.78 -0.74 -15.89
CA TYR A 85 13.38 -0.23 -14.66
C TYR A 85 12.36 -0.16 -13.52
N TYR A 86 11.16 0.33 -13.78
CA TYR A 86 10.09 0.45 -12.81
C TYR A 86 9.71 -0.92 -12.23
N MET A 87 9.60 -1.96 -13.07
CA MET A 87 9.39 -3.33 -12.62
C MET A 87 10.48 -3.82 -11.64
N LYS A 88 11.75 -3.48 -11.89
CA LYS A 88 12.85 -3.81 -10.97
C LYS A 88 12.73 -3.03 -9.66
N SER A 89 12.40 -1.74 -9.74
CA SER A 89 12.25 -0.86 -8.59
C SER A 89 11.10 -1.28 -7.67
N ILE A 90 9.91 -1.60 -8.21
CA ILE A 90 8.78 -2.01 -7.37
C ILE A 90 9.03 -3.35 -6.65
N LYS A 91 9.78 -4.26 -7.27
CA LYS A 91 10.20 -5.53 -6.63
C LYS A 91 11.14 -5.25 -5.46
N ALA A 92 12.20 -4.49 -5.69
CA ALA A 92 13.14 -4.11 -4.65
C ALA A 92 12.46 -3.37 -3.49
N ASN A 93 11.54 -2.44 -3.80
CA ASN A 93 10.77 -1.74 -2.78
C ASN A 93 9.89 -2.70 -1.96
N ALA A 94 9.20 -3.64 -2.61
CA ALA A 94 8.37 -4.62 -1.90
C ALA A 94 9.20 -5.56 -1.01
N ASP A 95 10.37 -5.99 -1.46
CA ASP A 95 11.29 -6.81 -0.66
C ASP A 95 11.78 -6.05 0.57
N VAL A 96 12.10 -4.77 0.43
CA VAL A 96 12.50 -3.89 1.54
C VAL A 96 11.32 -3.64 2.49
N ASP A 97 10.11 -3.41 1.98
CA ASP A 97 8.92 -3.25 2.81
C ASP A 97 8.66 -4.49 3.69
N ILE A 98 8.77 -5.69 3.13
CA ILE A 98 8.61 -6.95 3.89
C ILE A 98 9.68 -7.05 4.97
N LYS A 99 10.94 -6.75 4.66
CA LYS A 99 12.02 -6.74 5.66
C LYS A 99 11.78 -5.75 6.79
N ILE A 100 11.19 -4.59 6.51
CA ILE A 100 10.80 -3.61 7.54
C ILE A 100 9.71 -4.21 8.43
N ILE A 101 8.69 -4.88 7.87
CA ILE A 101 7.60 -5.49 8.65
C ILE A 101 8.14 -6.61 9.55
N GLU A 102 9.10 -7.40 9.06
CA GLU A 102 9.70 -8.50 9.81
C GLU A 102 10.69 -8.03 10.89
N GLU A 103 11.07 -6.76 10.91
CA GLU A 103 12.06 -6.25 11.86
C GLU A 103 11.56 -6.20 13.30
N LYS A 104 12.50 -6.40 14.23
CA LYS A 104 12.26 -6.32 15.67
C LYS A 104 11.64 -4.98 16.09
N TYR A 105 12.20 -3.86 15.64
CA TYR A 105 11.72 -2.52 16.05
C TYR A 105 10.33 -2.20 15.49
N HIS A 106 9.98 -2.77 14.33
CA HIS A 106 8.62 -2.68 13.80
C HIS A 106 7.63 -3.46 14.70
N ASN A 107 8.00 -4.68 15.09
CA ASN A 107 7.22 -5.47 16.04
C ASN A 107 7.04 -4.78 17.41
N GLU A 108 8.09 -4.15 17.93
CA GLU A 108 8.01 -3.39 19.18
C GLU A 108 7.03 -2.21 19.08
N LEU A 109 7.06 -1.48 17.95
CA LEU A 109 6.11 -0.41 17.67
C LEU A 109 4.66 -0.94 17.59
N ILE A 110 4.40 -2.02 16.85
CA ILE A 110 3.06 -2.62 16.80
C ILE A 110 2.59 -3.08 18.18
N ASN A 111 3.46 -3.72 18.95
CA ASN A 111 3.12 -4.15 20.30
C ASN A 111 2.78 -2.96 21.21
N CYS A 112 3.48 -1.83 21.06
CA CYS A 112 3.12 -0.61 21.76
C CYS A 112 1.75 -0.09 21.30
N GLN A 113 1.50 -0.05 19.99
CA GLN A 113 0.21 0.37 19.43
C GLN A 113 -0.95 -0.47 19.96
N LEU A 114 -0.80 -1.79 20.00
CA LEU A 114 -1.81 -2.71 20.53
C LEU A 114 -2.07 -2.53 22.04
N LYS A 115 -1.14 -1.93 22.78
CA LYS A 115 -1.29 -1.62 24.21
C LYS A 115 -1.84 -0.22 24.46
N GLY A 116 -1.29 0.79 23.79
CA GLY A 116 -1.56 2.20 24.06
C GLY A 116 -2.57 2.86 23.10
N CYS A 117 -2.66 2.36 21.87
CA CYS A 117 -3.38 2.96 20.73
C CYS A 117 -4.34 1.99 20.06
N TYR A 118 -4.81 0.97 20.79
CA TYR A 118 -5.57 -0.16 20.23
C TYR A 118 -6.76 0.27 19.38
N ASN A 119 -7.57 1.20 19.88
CA ASN A 119 -8.78 1.66 19.17
C ASN A 119 -8.43 2.39 17.86
N GLN A 120 -7.41 3.25 17.87
CA GLN A 120 -6.94 3.95 16.68
C GLN A 120 -6.35 2.98 15.66
N SER A 121 -5.56 2.00 16.12
CA SER A 121 -4.99 0.96 15.25
C SER A 121 -6.07 0.08 14.64
N LEU A 122 -7.03 -0.41 15.43
CA LEU A 122 -8.16 -1.20 14.95
C LEU A 122 -9.01 -0.41 13.96
N HIS A 123 -9.30 0.86 14.26
CA HIS A 123 -10.07 1.72 13.37
C HIS A 123 -9.39 1.90 12.00
N MET A 124 -8.08 2.16 11.99
CA MET A 124 -7.30 2.29 10.75
C MET A 124 -7.26 0.99 9.93
N LEU A 125 -7.13 -0.16 10.61
CA LEU A 125 -7.18 -1.48 9.97
C LEU A 125 -8.55 -1.76 9.36
N ASN A 126 -9.63 -1.46 10.07
CA ASN A 126 -11.00 -1.63 9.55
C ASN A 126 -11.24 -0.77 8.32
N LEU A 127 -10.84 0.50 8.34
CA LEU A 127 -10.95 1.37 7.16
C LEU A 127 -10.10 0.86 5.98
N THR A 128 -8.91 0.33 6.27
CA THR A 128 -8.05 -0.28 5.23
C THR A 128 -8.75 -1.48 4.57
N ILE A 129 -9.37 -2.35 5.37
CA ILE A 129 -10.12 -3.51 4.90
C ILE A 129 -11.33 -3.07 4.07
N GLU A 130 -12.14 -2.15 4.59
CA GLU A 130 -13.31 -1.59 3.88
C GLU A 130 -12.90 -0.97 2.54
N ASN A 131 -11.80 -0.23 2.50
CA ASN A 131 -11.32 0.38 1.27
C ASN A 131 -10.88 -0.68 0.23
N ILE A 132 -10.25 -1.77 0.67
CA ILE A 132 -9.91 -2.88 -0.23
C ILE A 132 -11.17 -3.56 -0.76
N LEU A 133 -12.14 -3.88 0.11
CA LEU A 133 -13.39 -4.53 -0.27
C LEU A 133 -14.22 -3.68 -1.24
N THR A 134 -14.24 -2.37 -1.07
CA THR A 134 -15.00 -1.45 -1.95
C THR A 134 -14.32 -1.16 -3.28
N SER A 135 -12.99 -1.27 -3.34
CA SER A 135 -12.20 -0.88 -4.53
C SER A 135 -11.83 -2.05 -5.45
N ASN A 136 -12.04 -3.30 -5.03
CA ASN A 136 -11.62 -4.49 -5.76
C ASN A 136 -12.81 -5.41 -6.04
N ASP A 137 -12.74 -6.12 -7.17
CA ASP A 137 -13.72 -7.17 -7.52
C ASP A 137 -13.58 -8.36 -6.56
N GLU A 138 -14.71 -8.99 -6.24
CA GLU A 138 -14.80 -10.09 -5.27
C GLU A 138 -13.89 -11.28 -5.62
N ASN A 139 -13.60 -11.47 -6.91
CA ASN A 139 -12.77 -12.56 -7.39
C ASN A 139 -11.26 -12.31 -7.22
N THR A 140 -10.85 -11.08 -6.89
CA THR A 140 -9.44 -10.73 -6.73
C THR A 140 -8.84 -11.33 -5.45
N GLU A 141 -7.54 -11.65 -5.49
CA GLU A 141 -6.80 -12.12 -4.32
C GLU A 141 -6.83 -11.08 -3.18
N LEU A 142 -6.83 -9.78 -3.49
CA LEU A 142 -6.93 -8.71 -2.49
C LEU A 142 -8.28 -8.69 -1.78
N TYR A 143 -9.38 -8.84 -2.51
CA TYR A 143 -10.71 -8.89 -1.90
C TYR A 143 -10.85 -10.10 -0.97
N LYS A 144 -10.37 -11.27 -1.41
CA LYS A 144 -10.37 -12.50 -0.62
C LYS A 144 -9.53 -12.35 0.65
N LEU A 145 -8.35 -11.72 0.56
CA LEU A 145 -7.52 -11.39 1.72
C LEU A 145 -8.27 -10.47 2.69
N ALA A 146 -8.84 -9.36 2.20
CA ALA A 146 -9.55 -8.41 3.04
C ALA A 146 -10.77 -9.04 3.73
N SER A 147 -11.52 -9.89 3.02
CA SER A 147 -12.66 -10.62 3.60
C SER A 147 -12.23 -11.56 4.73
N LYS A 148 -11.10 -12.28 4.56
CA LYS A 148 -10.54 -13.14 5.60
C LYS A 148 -10.16 -12.33 6.85
N TYR A 149 -9.46 -11.21 6.67
CA TYR A 149 -8.96 -10.40 7.79
C TYR A 149 -10.03 -9.56 8.46
N LYS A 150 -11.10 -9.17 7.74
CA LYS A 150 -12.29 -8.56 8.33
C LYS A 150 -12.84 -9.39 9.48
N THR A 151 -13.09 -10.68 9.23
CA THR A 151 -13.59 -11.60 10.24
C THR A 151 -12.63 -11.73 11.41
N ILE A 152 -11.32 -11.81 11.16
CA ILE A 152 -10.30 -11.93 12.23
C ILE A 152 -10.32 -10.69 13.13
N PHE A 153 -10.36 -9.49 12.55
CA PHE A 153 -10.30 -8.23 13.29
C PHE A 153 -11.61 -7.90 14.04
N GLU A 154 -12.75 -8.42 13.58
CA GLU A 154 -14.04 -8.27 14.25
C GLU A 154 -14.26 -9.27 15.40
N THR A 155 -13.61 -10.43 15.37
CA THR A 155 -13.89 -11.55 16.29
C THR A 155 -12.83 -11.76 17.36
N ASN A 156 -11.56 -11.41 17.09
CA ASN A 156 -10.45 -11.69 17.98
C ASN A 156 -9.73 -10.40 18.41
N LYS A 157 -9.05 -10.49 19.56
CA LYS A 157 -8.11 -9.43 19.96
C LYS A 157 -6.90 -9.47 19.02
N LEU A 158 -6.60 -8.32 18.39
CA LEU A 158 -5.49 -8.22 17.45
C LEU A 158 -4.15 -8.57 18.09
N THR A 159 -3.35 -9.36 17.37
CA THR A 159 -1.94 -9.60 17.67
C THR A 159 -1.03 -8.92 16.65
N ALA A 160 0.23 -8.69 17.02
CA ALA A 160 1.21 -8.16 16.07
C ALA A 160 1.39 -9.08 14.85
N ASN A 161 1.27 -10.39 15.06
CA ASN A 161 1.35 -11.38 14.00
C ASN A 161 0.21 -11.25 12.99
N ASP A 162 -1.02 -10.95 13.45
CA ASP A 162 -2.16 -10.75 12.54
C ASP A 162 -1.94 -9.55 11.63
N ILE A 163 -1.44 -8.45 12.19
CA ILE A 163 -1.14 -7.21 11.46
C ILE A 163 -0.02 -7.44 10.45
N ASN A 164 1.12 -7.98 10.88
CA ASN A 164 2.25 -8.24 10.00
C ASN A 164 1.89 -9.20 8.86
N THR A 165 1.18 -10.28 9.17
CA THR A 165 0.79 -11.27 8.15
C THR A 165 -0.14 -10.62 7.13
N PHE A 166 -1.12 -9.81 7.57
CA PHE A 166 -1.97 -9.05 6.67
C PHE A 166 -1.17 -8.10 5.77
N GLU A 167 -0.25 -7.31 6.33
CA GLU A 167 0.57 -6.37 5.57
C GLU A 167 1.48 -7.06 4.55
N ILE A 168 2.13 -8.16 4.94
CA ILE A 168 3.00 -8.95 4.06
C ILE A 168 2.19 -9.58 2.92
N ASP A 169 1.07 -10.24 3.22
CA ASP A 169 0.22 -10.88 2.22
C ASP A 169 -0.34 -9.85 1.24
N LYS A 170 -0.83 -8.73 1.76
CA LYS A 170 -1.30 -7.60 0.94
C LYS A 170 -0.20 -7.13 0.01
N ARG A 171 1.03 -6.92 0.52
CA ARG A 171 2.16 -6.43 -0.27
C ARG A 171 2.55 -7.38 -1.38
N LYS A 172 2.56 -8.69 -1.11
CA LYS A 172 2.85 -9.74 -2.10
C LYS A 172 1.80 -9.77 -3.20
N ILE A 173 0.52 -9.72 -2.85
CA ILE A 173 -0.58 -9.73 -3.82
C ILE A 173 -0.56 -8.47 -4.69
N GLU A 174 -0.40 -7.29 -4.08
CA GLU A 174 -0.28 -6.02 -4.81
C GLU A 174 0.89 -6.07 -5.81
N LEU A 175 2.07 -6.52 -5.37
CA LEU A 175 3.24 -6.64 -6.24
C LEU A 175 2.95 -7.56 -7.44
N LYS A 176 2.37 -8.74 -7.20
CA LYS A 176 2.02 -9.70 -8.27
C LYS A 176 1.05 -9.07 -9.28
N SER A 177 -0.01 -8.42 -8.80
CA SER A 177 -1.00 -7.74 -9.63
C SER A 177 -0.38 -6.62 -10.48
N TYR A 178 0.43 -5.76 -9.85
CA TYR A 178 1.13 -4.68 -10.56
C TYR A 178 2.09 -5.19 -11.63
N LEU A 179 2.86 -6.24 -11.33
CA LEU A 179 3.81 -6.80 -12.28
C LEU A 179 3.12 -7.39 -13.51
N VAL A 180 2.01 -8.11 -13.35
CA VAL A 180 1.22 -8.66 -14.47
C VAL A 180 0.70 -7.53 -15.36
N LYS A 181 0.11 -6.48 -14.75
CA LYS A 181 -0.40 -5.33 -15.50
C LYS A 181 0.70 -4.62 -16.27
N LEU A 182 1.84 -4.35 -15.64
CA LEU A 182 3.00 -3.73 -16.28
C LEU A 182 3.55 -4.56 -17.44
N GLN A 183 3.62 -5.89 -17.29
CA GLN A 183 4.06 -6.78 -18.38
C GLN A 183 3.13 -6.68 -19.59
N ILE A 184 1.81 -6.69 -19.37
CA ILE A 184 0.81 -6.54 -20.44
C ILE A 184 0.97 -5.20 -21.15
N ASP A 185 1.10 -4.11 -20.39
CA ASP A 185 1.24 -2.77 -20.97
C ASP A 185 2.56 -2.63 -21.76
N MET A 186 3.66 -3.18 -21.24
CA MET A 186 4.93 -3.24 -21.96
C MET A 186 4.86 -4.07 -23.24
N MET A 187 4.11 -5.18 -23.25
CA MET A 187 3.90 -5.97 -24.48
C MET A 187 3.14 -5.16 -25.54
N LYS A 188 2.09 -4.41 -25.14
CA LYS A 188 1.35 -3.53 -26.04
C LYS A 188 2.24 -2.43 -26.63
N LEU A 189 3.09 -1.81 -25.80
CA LEU A 189 4.04 -0.78 -26.26
C LEU A 189 5.08 -1.34 -27.23
N LYS A 190 5.64 -2.53 -26.94
CA LYS A 190 6.58 -3.20 -27.86
C LYS A 190 5.95 -3.53 -29.21
N LYS A 191 4.66 -3.89 -29.24
CA LYS A 191 3.92 -4.10 -30.50
C LYS A 191 3.80 -2.80 -31.29
N LYS A 192 3.46 -1.69 -30.64
CA LYS A 192 3.38 -0.36 -31.26
C LYS A 192 4.71 0.14 -31.84
N LEU A 193 5.84 -0.23 -31.24
CA LEU A 193 7.17 0.16 -31.75
C LEU A 193 7.55 -0.61 -33.03
N ARG A 194 6.91 -1.76 -33.28
CA ARG A 194 7.19 -2.64 -34.44
C ARG A 194 6.22 -2.43 -35.61
N SER A 195 5.14 -1.69 -35.40
CA SER A 195 4.13 -1.31 -36.40
C SER A 195 4.44 0.06 -36.98
#